data_AF-A0A7X2ITS9-F1
#
_entry.id   AF-A0A7X2ITS9-F1
#
_cell.length_a   1.000
_cell.length_b   1.000
_cell.length_c   1.000
_cell.angle_alpha   90.00
_cell.angle_beta   90.00
_cell.angle_gamma   90.00
#
_symmetry.space_group_name_H-M   'P 1'
#
loop_
_entity.id
_entity.type
_entity.pdbx_description
1 polymer ?
#
loop_
_entity_poly.entity_id
_entity_poly.type
_entity_poly.pdbx_seq_one_letter_code
_entity_poly.pdbx_strand_id
1 'polypeptide(L)'
;MKTTLIPGVAAPDFDKQITTNLLLDHVTPEEVRQQKLLIGIRNDDGDIYRLIGATKHNSFNNAIEELFDLELVDELQDTEGTLEGCDAIFSAAE
;
A
#
# COMPACT_ATOMS: atom_id res chain seq x y z
N MET A 1 1.89 -3.69 -10.89
CA MET A 1 1.37 -2.42 -10.31
C MET A 1 2.52 -1.46 -10.12
N LYS A 2 2.29 -0.20 -9.80
CA LYS A 2 3.37 0.76 -9.53
C LYS A 2 3.57 0.91 -8.02
N THR A 3 4.79 1.06 -7.54
CA THR A 3 5.06 1.31 -6.12
C THR A 3 6.19 2.31 -5.93
N THR A 4 6.21 2.94 -4.75
CA THR A 4 7.32 3.76 -4.31
C THR A 4 7.47 3.70 -2.80
N LEU A 5 8.69 3.97 -2.31
CA LEU A 5 8.93 4.28 -0.91
C LEU A 5 8.85 5.80 -0.72
N ILE A 6 8.23 6.24 0.37
CA ILE A 6 8.20 7.66 0.74
C ILE A 6 9.58 8.05 1.27
N PRO A 7 10.24 9.06 0.66
CA PRO A 7 11.58 9.45 1.05
C PRO A 7 11.61 9.96 2.49
N GLY A 8 12.54 9.44 3.29
CA GLY A 8 12.72 9.84 4.69
C GLY A 8 11.85 9.07 5.69
N VAL A 9 11.00 8.15 5.22
CA VAL A 9 10.21 7.26 6.09
C VAL A 9 10.84 5.87 6.11
N ALA A 10 11.04 5.30 7.29
CA ALA A 10 11.65 3.99 7.45
C ALA A 10 10.69 2.88 7.01
N ALA A 11 11.20 1.92 6.22
CA ALA A 11 10.45 0.73 5.87
C ALA A 11 10.53 -0.30 7.01
N PRO A 12 9.42 -0.96 7.36
CA PRO A 12 9.37 -2.02 8.36
C PRO A 12 9.91 -3.35 7.82
N ASP A 13 10.23 -4.29 8.71
CA ASP A 13 10.81 -5.60 8.34
C ASP A 13 9.92 -6.41 7.39
N PHE A 14 8.59 -6.28 7.50
CA PHE A 14 7.63 -6.99 6.65
C PHE A 14 7.56 -6.47 5.20
N ASP A 15 8.18 -5.32 4.88
CA ASP A 15 8.20 -4.74 3.52
C ASP A 15 8.71 -5.72 2.47
N LYS A 16 9.68 -6.56 2.86
CA LYS A 16 10.26 -7.56 1.97
C LYS A 16 9.21 -8.58 1.52
N GLN A 17 8.25 -8.92 2.37
CA GLN A 17 7.18 -9.85 2.01
C GLN A 17 6.21 -9.21 1.00
N ILE A 18 5.85 -7.95 1.23
CA ILE A 18 5.01 -7.16 0.31
C ILE A 18 5.62 -7.11 -1.09
N THR A 19 6.90 -6.75 -1.20
CA THR A 19 7.60 -6.62 -2.49
C THR A 19 7.88 -7.96 -3.18
N THR A 20 7.88 -9.06 -2.42
CA THR A 20 8.07 -10.42 -2.97
C THR A 20 6.77 -11.01 -3.49
N ASN A 21 5.66 -10.80 -2.78
CA ASN A 21 4.37 -11.39 -3.13
C ASN A 21 3.61 -10.56 -4.17
N LEU A 22 3.80 -9.24 -4.19
CA LEU A 22 3.18 -8.36 -5.18
C LEU A 22 4.08 -8.14 -6.40
N LEU A 23 3.49 -8.21 -7.59
CA LEU A 23 4.18 -7.82 -8.83
C LEU A 23 4.21 -6.28 -8.95
N LEU A 24 5.27 -5.68 -8.39
CA LEU A 24 5.45 -4.23 -8.30
C LEU A 24 6.56 -3.70 -9.21
N ASP A 25 6.30 -2.56 -9.83
CA ASP A 25 7.25 -1.77 -10.61
C ASP A 25 7.60 -0.49 -9.83
N HIS A 26 8.88 -0.28 -9.55
CA HIS A 26 9.33 0.84 -8.73
C HIS A 26 9.43 2.12 -9.55
N VAL A 27 8.65 3.13 -9.17
CA VAL A 27 8.56 4.42 -9.86
C VAL A 27 8.59 5.58 -8.85
N THR A 28 8.50 6.82 -9.33
CA THR A 28 8.42 8.01 -8.47
C THR A 28 7.07 8.10 -7.74
N PRO A 29 7.00 8.79 -6.59
CA PRO A 29 5.74 9.01 -5.88
C PRO A 29 4.67 9.69 -6.73
N GLU A 30 5.08 10.61 -7.62
CA GLU A 30 4.18 11.29 -8.54
C GLU A 30 3.51 10.31 -9.51
N GLU A 31 4.28 9.37 -10.06
CA GLU A 31 3.77 8.33 -10.98
C GLU A 31 2.83 7.34 -10.29
N VAL A 32 3.09 7.02 -9.02
CA VAL A 32 2.18 6.19 -8.21
C VAL A 32 0.88 6.94 -7.97
N ARG A 33 0.93 8.20 -7.52
CA ARG A 33 -0.24 9.03 -7.20
C ARG A 33 -1.15 9.33 -8.40
N GLN A 34 -0.64 9.20 -9.62
CA GLN A 34 -1.46 9.28 -10.83
C GLN A 34 -2.29 8.03 -11.12
N GLN A 35 -2.08 6.93 -10.37
CA GLN A 35 -2.89 5.73 -10.53
C GLN A 35 -4.31 5.95 -10.01
N LYS A 36 -5.25 5.16 -10.54
CA LYS A 36 -6.68 5.31 -10.24
C LYS A 36 -7.04 4.88 -8.82
N LEU A 37 -6.32 3.89 -8.31
CA LEU A 37 -6.52 3.31 -6.99
C LEU A 37 -5.17 3.30 -6.28
N LEU A 38 -5.16 3.74 -5.03
CA LEU A 38 -3.97 3.91 -4.21
C LEU A 38 -4.10 3.13 -2.91
N ILE A 39 -3.04 2.43 -2.56
CA ILE A 39 -2.89 1.70 -1.31
C ILE A 39 -1.71 2.31 -0.58
N GLY A 40 -1.95 2.77 0.64
CA GLY A 40 -0.90 3.20 1.57
C GLY A 40 -0.53 2.05 2.51
N ILE A 41 0.76 1.88 2.79
CA ILE A 41 1.23 0.95 3.83
C ILE A 41 1.94 1.77 4.92
N ARG A 42 1.51 1.60 6.17
CA ARG A 42 2.12 2.22 7.34
C ARG A 42 3.27 1.39 7.90
N ASN A 43 4.25 2.06 8.47
CA ASN A 43 5.31 1.46 9.26
C ASN A 43 4.92 1.39 10.75
N ASP A 44 5.83 0.92 11.60
CA ASP A 44 5.65 0.83 13.05
C ASP A 44 5.43 2.19 13.75
N ASP A 45 5.87 3.30 13.14
CA ASP A 45 5.62 4.66 13.64
C ASP A 45 4.24 5.20 13.24
N GLY A 46 3.48 4.46 12.42
CA GLY A 46 2.18 4.88 11.87
C GLY A 46 2.28 5.77 10.63
N ASP A 47 3.48 5.99 10.09
CA ASP A 47 3.70 6.78 8.88
C ASP A 47 3.52 5.93 7.62
N ILE A 48 2.86 6.48 6.58
CA ILE A 48 2.80 5.83 5.27
C ILE A 48 4.20 5.84 4.65
N TYR A 49 4.87 4.69 4.68
CA TYR A 49 6.22 4.52 4.15
C TYR A 49 6.23 4.02 2.70
N ARG A 50 5.16 3.36 2.25
CA ARG A 50 5.03 2.85 0.88
C ARG A 50 3.68 3.21 0.29
N LEU A 51 3.72 3.61 -0.99
CA LEU A 51 2.52 3.73 -1.81
C LEU A 51 2.53 2.64 -2.89
N ILE A 52 1.37 2.05 -3.14
CA ILE A 52 1.12 1.12 -4.24
C ILE A 52 -0.05 1.66 -5.05
N GLY A 53 0.15 1.82 -6.35
CA GLY A 53 -0.83 2.33 -7.28
C GLY A 53 -1.27 1.25 -8.27
N ALA A 54 -2.57 1.06 -8.37
CA ALA A 54 -3.20 0.14 -9.31
C ALA A 54 -4.03 0.91 -10.36
N THR A 55 -3.83 0.56 -11.63
CA THR A 55 -4.61 1.15 -12.73
C THR A 55 -5.99 0.51 -12.88
N LYS A 56 -6.16 -0.75 -12.43
CA LYS A 56 -7.38 -1.56 -12.59
C LYS A 56 -7.81 -2.15 -11.25
N HIS A 57 -9.12 -2.23 -11.03
CA HIS A 57 -9.71 -2.87 -9.84
C HIS A 57 -9.23 -4.30 -9.62
N ASN A 58 -9.05 -5.11 -10.68
CA ASN A 58 -8.58 -6.48 -10.50
C ASN A 58 -7.18 -6.57 -9.88
N SER A 59 -6.29 -5.64 -10.25
CA SER A 59 -4.94 -5.59 -9.65
C SER A 59 -4.98 -5.04 -8.23
N PHE A 60 -5.87 -4.08 -7.98
CA PHE A 60 -6.10 -3.56 -6.64
C PHE A 60 -6.61 -4.66 -5.70
N ASN A 61 -7.70 -5.35 -6.06
CA ASN A 61 -8.26 -6.44 -5.26
C ASN A 61 -7.24 -7.55 -5.01
N ASN A 62 -6.46 -7.94 -6.02
CA ASN A 62 -5.39 -8.90 -5.81
C ASN A 62 -4.35 -8.40 -4.80
N ALA A 63 -3.98 -7.12 -4.83
CA ALA A 63 -3.08 -6.57 -3.82
C ALA A 63 -3.71 -6.59 -2.42
N ILE A 64 -4.99 -6.24 -2.29
CA ILE A 64 -5.74 -6.30 -1.04
C ILE A 64 -5.73 -7.72 -0.46
N GLU A 65 -6.03 -8.73 -1.27
CA GLU A 65 -6.03 -10.14 -0.86
C GLU A 65 -4.64 -10.60 -0.37
N GLU A 66 -3.58 -10.25 -1.09
CA GLU A 66 -2.21 -10.60 -0.70
C GLU A 66 -1.77 -9.86 0.58
N LEU A 67 -2.21 -8.62 0.79
CA LEU A 67 -1.91 -7.87 2.02
C LEU A 67 -2.64 -8.48 3.23
N PHE A 68 -3.86 -8.98 3.05
CA PHE A 68 -4.55 -9.76 4.09
C PHE A 68 -3.89 -11.12 4.36
N ASP A 69 -3.38 -11.81 3.33
CA ASP A 69 -2.61 -13.06 3.50
C ASP A 69 -1.30 -12.84 4.28
N LEU A 70 -0.74 -11.62 4.18
CA LEU A 70 0.37 -11.15 4.99
C LEU A 70 -0.02 -10.74 6.43
N GLU A 71 -1.26 -10.97 6.83
CA GLU A 71 -1.80 -10.64 8.17
C GLU A 71 -1.78 -9.13 8.47
N LEU A 72 -1.76 -8.30 7.43
CA LEU A 72 -1.92 -6.85 7.58
C LEU A 72 -3.39 -6.48 7.71
N VAL A 73 -3.66 -5.39 8.42
CA VAL A 73 -5.00 -4.91 8.73
C VAL A 73 -5.32 -3.70 7.84
N ASP A 74 -6.45 -3.74 7.13
CA ASP A 74 -6.96 -2.57 6.42
C ASP A 74 -7.68 -1.62 7.38
N GLU A 75 -7.10 -0.45 7.59
CA GLU A 75 -7.64 0.58 8.48
C GLU A 75 -8.90 1.25 7.90
N LEU A 76 -9.08 1.18 6.58
CA LEU A 76 -10.21 1.81 5.90
C LEU A 76 -11.36 0.84 5.62
N GLN A 77 -11.31 -0.39 6.11
CA GLN A 77 -12.29 -1.43 5.77
C GLN A 77 -13.74 -1.03 6.11
N ASP A 78 -13.93 -0.29 7.21
CA ASP A 78 -15.24 0.22 7.66
C ASP A 78 -15.43 1.72 7.34
N THR A 79 -14.49 2.33 6.61
CA THR A 79 -14.52 3.76 6.28
C THR A 79 -15.01 3.97 4.86
N GLU A 80 -16.02 4.83 4.69
CA GLU A 80 -16.44 5.26 3.35
C GLU A 80 -15.53 6.39 2.83
N GLY A 81 -14.90 6.16 1.68
CA GLY A 81 -14.10 7.17 0.96
C GLY A 81 -12.60 6.91 1.01
N THR A 82 -11.80 7.95 0.78
CA THR A 82 -10.33 7.89 0.79
C THR A 82 -9.78 8.62 2.00
N LEU A 83 -8.69 8.09 2.57
CA LEU A 83 -7.92 8.75 3.64
C LEU A 83 -6.49 9.00 3.13
N GLU A 84 -5.97 10.20 3.37
CA GLU A 84 -4.62 10.61 2.91
C GLU A 84 -4.38 10.42 1.40
N GLY A 85 -5.47 10.42 0.61
CA GLY A 85 -5.44 10.17 -0.83
C GLY A 85 -5.31 8.69 -1.21
N CYS A 86 -5.44 7.77 -0.26
CA CYS A 86 -5.45 6.33 -0.49
C CYS A 86 -6.87 5.75 -0.40
N ASP A 87 -7.16 4.77 -1.25
CA ASP A 87 -8.39 3.99 -1.27
C ASP A 87 -8.37 2.82 -0.27
N ALA A 88 -7.18 2.42 0.19
CA ALA A 88 -6.97 1.49 1.29
C ALA A 88 -5.69 1.83 2.04
N ILE A 89 -5.64 1.56 3.33
CA ILE A 89 -4.44 1.79 4.16
C ILE A 89 -4.21 0.55 5.01
N PHE A 90 -3.04 -0.05 4.87
CA PHE A 90 -2.66 -1.25 5.63
C PHE A 90 -1.58 -0.95 6.66
N SER A 91 -1.70 -1.59 7.82
CA SER A 91 -0.70 -1.59 8.89
C SER A 91 -0.51 -3.02 9.42
N ALA A 92 0.60 -3.26 10.12
CA ALA A 92 0.77 -4.49 10.88
C ALA A 92 -0.28 -4.55 12.00
N ALA A 93 -0.78 -5.75 12.32
CA ALA A 93 -1.64 -5.93 13.49
C ALA A 93 -0.85 -5.59 14.77
N GLU A 94 -1.41 -4.72 15.62
CA GLU A 94 -0.88 -4.39 16.95
C GLU A 94 -0.89 -5.57 17.93
#